data_AF-A0A656Z636-F1
#
_entry.id   AF-A0A656Z636-F1
#
_cell.length_a   1.000
_cell.length_b   1.000
_cell.length_c   1.000
_cell.angle_alpha   90.00
_cell.angle_beta   90.00
_cell.angle_gamma   90.00
#
_symmetry.space_group_name_H-M   'P 1'
#
loop_
_entity.id
_entity.type
_entity.pdbx_description
1 polymer ?
#
loop_
_entity_poly.entity_id
_entity_poly.type
_entity_poly.pdbx_seq_one_letter_code
_entity_poly.pdbx_strand_id
1 'polypeptide(L)'
;MPGWDRAVEDLASQHVNILPEWGTSDCLMSAADAIKAVTGIDPLSKFRGKYQTEAGAARKMRQNGCKNVKDVFETYLGLEPVNRLSARRGDVGVMKLNGEYVAGFICSSGFAVKQPQGLTFFPVTEIEQAYTVGE
;
A
#
# COMPACT_ATOMS: atom_id res chain seq x y z
N MET A 1 -6.05 12.89 -9.89
CA MET A 1 -7.26 12.56 -10.69
C MET A 1 -8.48 13.26 -10.12
N PRO A 2 -9.40 13.86 -10.89
CA PRO A 2 -10.63 14.44 -10.32
C PRO A 2 -11.40 13.41 -9.46
N GLY A 3 -11.75 13.78 -8.23
CA GLY A 3 -12.49 12.90 -7.31
C GLY A 3 -11.67 11.76 -6.69
N TRP A 4 -10.33 11.82 -6.75
CA TRP A 4 -9.45 10.79 -6.19
C TRP A 4 -9.65 10.55 -4.69
N ASP A 5 -9.99 11.62 -3.97
CA ASP A 5 -10.15 11.60 -2.53
C ASP A 5 -11.33 10.71 -2.12
N ARG A 6 -12.46 10.83 -2.85
CA ARG A 6 -13.60 9.91 -2.69
C ARG A 6 -13.25 8.49 -3.09
N ALA A 7 -12.51 8.31 -4.18
CA ALA A 7 -12.10 6.98 -4.64
C ALA A 7 -11.24 6.23 -3.60
N VAL A 8 -10.37 6.94 -2.86
CA VAL A 8 -9.60 6.35 -1.76
C VAL A 8 -10.49 5.92 -0.58
N GLU A 9 -11.53 6.69 -0.25
CA GLU A 9 -12.48 6.29 0.81
C GLU A 9 -13.36 5.11 0.37
N ASP A 10 -13.81 5.10 -0.88
CA ASP A 10 -14.58 3.99 -1.44
C ASP A 10 -13.72 2.71 -1.45
N LEU A 11 -12.44 2.82 -1.82
CA LEU A 11 -11.46 1.73 -1.74
C LEU A 11 -11.33 1.19 -0.30
N ALA A 12 -11.11 2.09 0.66
CA ALA A 12 -10.99 1.71 2.07
C ALA A 12 -12.23 0.94 2.55
N SER A 13 -13.42 1.48 2.24
CA SER A 13 -14.72 0.90 2.62
C SER A 13 -14.95 -0.48 2.02
N GLN A 14 -14.62 -0.66 0.74
CA GLN A 14 -14.72 -1.96 0.05
C GLN A 14 -13.74 -2.98 0.64
N HIS A 15 -12.50 -2.56 0.89
CA HIS A 15 -11.43 -3.45 1.34
C HIS A 15 -11.57 -3.92 2.79
N VAL A 16 -12.45 -3.30 3.60
CA VAL A 16 -12.77 -3.77 4.97
C VAL A 16 -13.20 -5.23 4.95
N ASN A 17 -14.04 -5.64 4.00
CA ASN A 17 -14.59 -7.00 3.94
C ASN A 17 -13.87 -7.91 2.93
N ILE A 18 -12.87 -7.40 2.20
CA ILE A 18 -12.10 -8.19 1.23
C ILE A 18 -10.91 -8.80 1.96
N LEU A 19 -10.92 -10.13 2.06
CA LEU A 19 -9.82 -10.91 2.61
C LEU A 19 -8.55 -10.77 1.76
N PRO A 20 -7.35 -10.88 2.36
CA PRO A 20 -6.10 -10.79 1.63
C PRO A 20 -5.92 -12.00 0.72
N GLU A 21 -5.59 -11.71 -0.53
CA GLU A 21 -5.20 -12.67 -1.54
C GLU A 21 -3.92 -12.20 -2.21
N TRP A 22 -2.89 -13.05 -2.18
CA TRP A 22 -1.60 -12.76 -2.78
C TRP A 22 -1.73 -12.45 -4.27
N GLY A 23 -1.20 -11.31 -4.69
CA GLY A 23 -1.21 -10.87 -6.09
C GLY A 23 -2.51 -10.22 -6.53
N THR A 24 -3.53 -10.20 -5.67
CA THR A 24 -4.85 -9.63 -5.98
C THR A 24 -5.23 -8.51 -5.02
N SER A 25 -5.17 -8.77 -3.71
CA SER A 25 -5.65 -7.86 -2.65
C SER A 25 -4.75 -7.80 -1.41
N ASP A 26 -3.51 -8.32 -1.49
CA ASP A 26 -2.52 -8.21 -0.42
C ASP A 26 -2.09 -6.75 -0.11
N CYS A 27 -1.21 -6.58 0.87
CA CYS A 27 -0.82 -5.23 1.33
C CYS A 27 -0.25 -4.35 0.21
N LEU A 28 0.61 -4.88 -0.67
CA LEU A 28 1.18 -4.14 -1.80
C LEU A 28 0.13 -3.85 -2.86
N MET A 29 -0.75 -4.81 -3.16
CA MET A 29 -1.83 -4.60 -4.13
C MET A 29 -2.81 -3.53 -3.66
N SER A 30 -3.19 -3.56 -2.38
CA SER A 30 -4.09 -2.57 -1.79
C SER A 30 -3.48 -1.17 -1.73
N ALA A 31 -2.17 -1.04 -1.44
CA ALA A 31 -1.48 0.24 -1.53
C ALA A 31 -1.37 0.73 -2.99
N ALA A 32 -1.15 -0.17 -3.95
CA ALA A 32 -1.15 0.17 -5.37
C ALA A 32 -2.53 0.62 -5.87
N ASP A 33 -3.61 0.07 -5.34
CA ASP A 33 -4.98 0.55 -5.61
C ASP A 33 -5.18 2.00 -5.14
N ALA A 34 -4.64 2.37 -3.97
CA ALA A 34 -4.68 3.75 -3.50
C ALA A 34 -3.85 4.68 -4.39
N ILE A 35 -2.64 4.27 -4.80
CA ILE A 35 -1.81 5.04 -5.75
C ILE A 35 -2.55 5.24 -7.07
N LYS A 36 -3.21 4.19 -7.57
CA LYS A 36 -4.02 4.25 -8.79
C LYS A 36 -5.20 5.21 -8.65
N ALA A 37 -5.86 5.24 -7.49
CA ALA A 37 -6.95 6.18 -7.24
C ALA A 37 -6.47 7.65 -7.32
N VAL A 38 -5.30 7.95 -6.73
CA VAL A 38 -4.70 9.29 -6.71
C VAL A 38 -4.20 9.71 -8.10
N THR A 39 -3.35 8.88 -8.70
CA THR A 39 -2.58 9.21 -9.91
C THR A 39 -3.27 8.81 -11.21
N GLY A 40 -4.25 7.90 -11.15
CA GLY A 40 -4.86 7.27 -12.33
C GLY A 40 -4.03 6.12 -12.92
N ILE A 41 -2.83 5.87 -12.41
CA ILE A 41 -1.88 4.88 -12.95
C ILE A 41 -1.67 3.79 -11.91
N ASP A 42 -1.80 2.53 -12.31
CA ASP A 42 -1.53 1.38 -11.45
C ASP A 42 -0.03 1.02 -11.48
N PRO A 43 0.73 1.34 -10.42
CA PRO A 43 2.18 1.16 -10.42
C PRO A 43 2.60 -0.31 -10.43
N LEU A 44 1.71 -1.22 -9.99
CA LEU A 44 1.98 -2.65 -9.87
C LEU A 44 1.15 -3.51 -10.83
N SER A 45 0.54 -2.90 -11.86
CA SER A 45 -0.27 -3.59 -12.88
C SER A 45 0.41 -4.85 -13.46
N LYS A 46 1.72 -4.81 -13.70
CA LYS A 46 2.50 -5.94 -14.23
C LYS A 46 2.64 -7.13 -13.25
N PHE A 47 2.33 -6.94 -11.97
CA PHE A 47 2.42 -7.96 -10.93
C PHE A 47 1.07 -8.53 -10.50
N ARG A 48 -0.04 -7.86 -10.84
CA ARG A 48 -1.38 -8.36 -10.50
C ARG A 48 -1.63 -9.75 -11.09
N GLY A 49 -2.05 -10.67 -10.23
CA GLY A 49 -2.27 -12.08 -10.55
C GLY A 49 -1.02 -12.85 -10.97
N LYS A 50 0.19 -12.30 -10.80
CA LYS A 50 1.46 -12.96 -11.20
C LYS A 50 2.15 -13.74 -10.09
N TYR A 51 1.57 -13.77 -8.90
CA TYR A 51 1.94 -14.61 -7.78
C TYR A 51 0.70 -14.91 -6.95
N GLN A 52 0.72 -16.01 -6.19
CA GLN A 52 -0.41 -16.50 -5.37
C GLN A 52 0.05 -16.91 -3.97
N THR A 53 1.32 -16.68 -3.64
CA THR A 53 1.92 -17.04 -2.36
C THR A 53 2.87 -15.94 -1.91
N GLU A 54 3.10 -15.87 -0.60
CA GLU A 54 4.09 -14.99 0.03
C GLU A 54 5.49 -15.17 -0.57
N ALA A 55 5.93 -16.42 -0.71
CA ALA A 55 7.22 -16.74 -1.33
C ALA A 55 7.29 -16.26 -2.79
N GLY A 56 6.17 -16.33 -3.52
CA GLY A 56 6.03 -15.78 -4.87
C GLY A 56 6.17 -14.25 -4.90
N ALA A 57 5.52 -13.56 -3.97
CA ALA A 57 5.63 -12.11 -3.79
C ALA A 57 7.09 -11.71 -3.50
N ALA A 58 7.72 -12.36 -2.52
CA ALA A 58 9.11 -12.13 -2.14
C ALA A 58 10.10 -12.40 -3.29
N ARG A 59 9.84 -13.42 -4.12
CA ARG A 59 10.64 -13.67 -5.34
C ARG A 59 10.49 -12.53 -6.35
N LYS A 60 9.27 -12.03 -6.57
CA LYS A 60 9.02 -10.92 -7.50
C LYS A 60 9.66 -9.62 -7.02
N MET A 61 9.59 -9.32 -5.71
CA MET A 61 10.29 -8.17 -5.12
C MET A 61 11.80 -8.24 -5.38
N ARG A 62 12.43 -9.38 -5.04
CA ARG A 62 13.88 -9.57 -5.25
C ARG A 62 14.31 -9.45 -6.71
N GLN A 63 13.50 -9.95 -7.65
CA GLN A 63 13.76 -9.81 -9.09
C GLN A 63 13.73 -8.36 -9.58
N ASN A 64 13.12 -7.45 -8.81
CA ASN A 64 13.05 -6.02 -9.10
C ASN A 64 13.91 -5.20 -8.11
N GLY A 65 14.93 -5.82 -7.50
CA GLY A 65 15.89 -5.11 -6.64
C GLY A 65 15.40 -4.79 -5.23
N CYS A 66 14.21 -5.25 -4.85
CA CYS A 66 13.61 -4.97 -3.54
C CYS A 66 13.85 -6.15 -2.58
N LYS A 67 14.37 -5.86 -1.38
CA LYS A 67 14.59 -6.88 -0.33
C LYS A 67 13.38 -7.05 0.57
N ASN A 68 12.56 -6.01 0.70
CA ASN A 68 11.35 -5.99 1.53
C ASN A 68 10.29 -5.04 0.92
N VAL A 69 9.15 -4.89 1.58
CA VAL A 69 8.03 -4.05 1.14
C VAL A 69 8.40 -2.56 1.07
N LYS A 70 9.21 -2.05 2.01
CA LYS A 70 9.67 -0.65 2.03
C LYS A 70 10.45 -0.31 0.76
N ASP A 71 11.33 -1.22 0.34
CA ASP A 71 12.11 -1.06 -0.89
C ASP A 71 11.22 -0.97 -2.14
N VAL A 72 10.01 -1.53 -2.13
CA VAL A 72 9.08 -1.39 -3.26
C VAL A 72 8.70 0.08 -3.47
N PHE A 73 8.45 0.82 -2.40
CA PHE A 73 8.13 2.25 -2.50
C PHE A 73 9.37 3.09 -2.81
N GLU A 74 10.49 2.83 -2.15
CA GLU A 74 11.70 3.65 -2.29
C GLU A 74 12.53 3.34 -3.53
N THR A 75 12.72 2.07 -3.85
CA THR A 75 13.62 1.63 -4.92
C THR A 75 12.86 1.38 -6.22
N TYR A 76 11.75 0.65 -6.17
CA TYR A 76 11.03 0.28 -7.38
C TYR A 76 10.09 1.38 -7.90
N LEU A 77 9.36 2.05 -7.01
CA LEU A 77 8.47 3.16 -7.37
C LEU A 77 9.13 4.53 -7.28
N GLY A 78 10.22 4.68 -6.51
CA GLY A 78 10.92 5.95 -6.35
C GLY A 78 10.06 7.04 -5.70
N LEU A 79 9.18 6.67 -4.76
CA LEU A 79 8.32 7.65 -4.08
C LEU A 79 9.12 8.48 -3.07
N GLU A 80 8.80 9.78 -2.99
CA GLU A 80 9.48 10.70 -2.09
C GLU A 80 9.05 10.45 -0.63
N PRO A 81 10.00 10.21 0.30
CA PRO A 81 9.68 10.04 1.70
C PRO A 81 9.18 11.34 2.35
N VAL A 82 8.20 11.21 3.23
CA VAL A 82 7.59 12.30 4.00
C VAL A 82 7.57 11.93 5.47
N ASN A 83 7.61 12.93 6.35
CA ASN A 83 7.38 12.71 7.78
C ASN A 83 6.00 12.07 7.99
N ARG A 84 5.93 10.95 8.73
CA ARG A 84 4.66 10.24 8.97
C ARG A 84 3.52 11.10 9.52
N LEU A 85 3.83 12.13 10.30
CA LEU A 85 2.83 13.05 10.88
C LEU A 85 2.36 14.12 9.87
N SER A 86 3.05 14.23 8.74
CA SER A 86 2.69 15.07 7.60
C SER A 86 2.03 14.29 6.47
N ALA A 87 1.90 12.96 6.61
CA ALA A 87 1.23 12.11 5.63
C ALA A 87 -0.26 12.49 5.53
N ARG A 88 -0.77 12.53 4.30
CA ARG A 88 -2.11 12.99 3.96
C ARG A 88 -2.92 11.86 3.36
N ARG A 89 -4.25 12.03 3.30
CA ARG A 89 -5.11 11.10 2.56
C ARG A 89 -4.56 10.87 1.15
N GLY A 90 -4.50 9.62 0.73
CA GLY A 90 -3.91 9.23 -0.55
C GLY A 90 -2.43 8.86 -0.50
N ASP A 91 -1.68 9.33 0.50
CA ASP A 91 -0.29 8.91 0.71
C ASP A 91 -0.22 7.42 1.10
N VAL A 92 0.93 6.81 0.82
CA VAL A 92 1.20 5.42 1.21
C VAL A 92 2.29 5.35 2.24
N GLY A 93 2.43 4.20 2.88
CA GLY A 93 3.47 4.01 3.87
C GLY A 93 3.70 2.56 4.22
N VAL A 94 4.67 2.34 5.09
CA VAL A 94 4.93 1.05 5.72
C VAL A 94 4.90 1.16 7.23
N MET A 95 4.46 0.09 7.87
CA MET A 95 4.65 -0.15 9.31
C MET A 95 5.28 -1.52 9.53
N LYS A 96 5.69 -1.82 10.77
CA LYS A 96 6.19 -3.14 11.14
C LYS A 96 5.12 -3.95 11.85
N LEU A 97 4.89 -5.17 11.37
CA LEU A 97 4.11 -6.18 12.08
C LEU A 97 4.99 -7.41 12.25
N ASN A 98 5.18 -7.86 13.50
CA ASN A 98 6.05 -9.00 13.83
C ASN A 98 7.48 -8.88 13.26
N GLY A 99 8.00 -7.66 13.15
CA GLY A 99 9.34 -7.37 12.60
C GLY A 99 9.41 -7.26 11.07
N GLU A 100 8.34 -7.55 10.35
CA GLU A 100 8.25 -7.48 8.88
C GLU A 100 7.58 -6.16 8.45
N TYR A 101 8.02 -5.59 7.31
CA TYR A 101 7.36 -4.43 6.73
C TYR A 101 6.08 -4.83 6.02
N VAL A 102 4.99 -4.11 6.31
CA VAL A 102 3.71 -4.22 5.60
C VAL A 102 3.30 -2.87 5.04
N ALA A 103 2.68 -2.87 3.87
CA ALA A 103 2.24 -1.68 3.17
C ALA A 103 0.80 -1.28 3.56
N GLY A 104 0.55 0.02 3.51
CA GLY A 104 -0.79 0.59 3.66
C GLY A 104 -0.92 1.94 2.98
N PHE A 105 -2.09 2.54 3.12
CA PHE A 105 -2.41 3.87 2.58
C PHE A 105 -3.22 4.69 3.59
N ILE A 106 -3.14 6.00 3.48
CA ILE A 106 -3.85 6.93 4.38
C ILE A 106 -5.24 7.22 3.81
N CYS A 107 -6.26 7.03 4.65
CA CYS A 107 -7.65 7.39 4.38
C CYS A 107 -8.22 8.19 5.57
N SER A 108 -9.49 8.58 5.52
CA SER A 108 -10.14 9.33 6.60
C SER A 108 -10.11 8.61 7.97
N SER A 109 -10.12 7.28 7.96
CA SER A 109 -10.08 6.44 9.17
C SER A 109 -8.67 6.20 9.73
N GLY A 110 -7.62 6.69 9.07
CA GLY A 110 -6.22 6.51 9.47
C GLY A 110 -5.39 5.73 8.45
N PHE A 111 -4.35 5.03 8.93
CA PHE A 111 -3.46 4.23 8.10
C PHE A 111 -4.07 2.83 7.87
N ALA A 112 -4.61 2.63 6.67
CA ALA A 112 -5.29 1.41 6.28
C ALA A 112 -4.28 0.36 5.80
N VAL A 113 -4.23 -0.78 6.49
CA VAL A 113 -3.32 -1.89 6.22
C VAL A 113 -4.12 -3.17 6.03
N LYS A 114 -3.80 -3.93 4.99
CA LYS A 114 -4.45 -5.22 4.75
C LYS A 114 -4.01 -6.25 5.79
N GLN A 115 -4.96 -6.93 6.44
CA GLN A 115 -4.79 -7.95 7.49
C GLN A 115 -5.62 -9.21 7.15
N PRO A 116 -5.42 -10.35 7.85
CA PRO A 116 -6.19 -11.58 7.60
C PRO A 116 -7.71 -11.42 7.64
N GLN A 117 -8.21 -10.54 8.50
CA GLN A 117 -9.63 -10.21 8.63
C GLN A 117 -10.14 -9.15 7.63
N GLY A 118 -9.30 -8.69 6.71
CA GLY A 118 -9.58 -7.56 5.82
C GLY A 118 -8.79 -6.31 6.19
N LEU A 119 -9.26 -5.13 5.81
CA LEU A 119 -8.55 -3.88 6.07
C LEU A 119 -8.69 -3.48 7.54
N THR A 120 -7.56 -3.18 8.20
CA THR A 120 -7.51 -2.64 9.56
C THR A 120 -6.91 -1.24 9.53
N PHE A 121 -7.42 -0.35 10.37
CA PHE A 121 -6.98 1.04 10.43
C PHE A 121 -6.11 1.27 11.67
N PHE A 122 -4.89 1.75 11.45
CA PHE A 122 -3.92 2.05 12.49
C PHE A 122 -3.74 3.57 12.63
N PRO A 123 -3.36 4.06 13.82
CA PRO A 123 -2.94 5.45 13.99
C PRO A 123 -1.72 5.77 13.12
N VAL A 124 -1.62 7.02 12.62
CA VAL A 124 -0.47 7.49 11.84
C VAL A 124 0.87 7.42 12.59
N THR A 125 0.82 7.32 13.92
CA THR A 125 2.00 7.15 14.78
C THR A 125 2.66 5.77 14.63
N GLU A 126 1.91 4.76 14.17
CA GLU A 126 2.40 3.40 13.91
C GLU A 126 3.15 3.28 12.57
N ILE A 127 3.08 4.30 11.73
CA ILE A 127 3.80 4.33 10.46
C ILE A 127 5.31 4.45 10.75
N GLU A 128 6.10 3.56 10.14
CA GLU A 128 7.56 3.66 10.16
C GLU A 128 8.01 4.75 9.18
N GLN A 129 7.51 4.69 7.94
CA GLN A 129 7.83 5.64 6.87
C GLN A 129 6.63 5.84 5.97
N ALA A 130 6.30 7.11 5.67
CA ALA A 130 5.28 7.51 4.71
C ALA A 130 5.91 8.05 3.42
N TYR A 131 5.16 8.04 2.33
CA TYR A 131 5.58 8.51 1.01
C TYR A 131 4.47 9.29 0.34
N THR A 132 4.82 10.42 -0.29
CA THR A 132 3.86 11.29 -0.95
C THR A 132 3.40 10.66 -2.26
N VAL A 133 2.08 10.70 -2.50
CA VAL A 133 1.48 10.23 -3.74
C VAL A 133 0.70 11.36 -4.39
N GLY A 134 1.05 11.66 -5.65
CA GLY A 134 0.52 12.83 -6.35
C GLY A 134 1.13 14.14 -5.87
N GLU A 135 0.86 15.23 -6.59
CA GLU A 135 1.23 16.60 -6.21
C GLU A 135 0.10 17.30 -5.45
#